data_AF-A0ABD2NXT8-F1
#
_entry.id   AF-A0ABD2NXT8-F1
#
_cell.length_a   1.000
_cell.length_b   1.000
_cell.length_c   1.000
_cell.angle_alpha   90.00
_cell.angle_beta   90.00
_cell.angle_gamma   90.00
#
_symmetry.space_group_name_H-M   'P 1'
#
loop_
_entity.id
_entity.type
_entity.pdbx_description
1 polymer ?
#
loop_
_entity_poly.entity_id
_entity_poly.type
_entity_poly.pdbx_seq_one_letter_code
_entity_poly.pdbx_strand_id
1 'polypeptide(L)'
;MNKYEQWQKITSNNPENAEFSVVPSGELLLFLLGSSNESLMIYKYEGISGFRKHITIANIPAITRFSQFTMDKNHFIMVEYGGKLRILQAQFKGNLKESL
;
A
#
# COMPACT_ATOMS: atom_id res chain seq x y z
N MET A 1 -31.29 1.41 5.62
CA MET A 1 -30.53 1.26 4.36
C MET A 1 -29.29 2.12 4.49
N ASN A 2 -28.10 1.51 4.62
CA ASN A 2 -26.87 2.27 4.83
C ASN A 2 -26.49 2.95 3.50
N LYS A 3 -26.47 4.28 3.49
CA LYS A 3 -25.96 5.04 2.34
C LYS A 3 -24.45 5.20 2.56
N TYR A 4 -23.67 4.67 1.63
CA TYR A 4 -22.24 4.96 1.59
C TYR A 4 -22.04 6.37 1.06
N GLU A 5 -21.21 7.15 1.75
CA GLU A 5 -20.80 8.47 1.31
C GLU A 5 -19.38 8.39 0.74
N GLN A 6 -19.16 9.02 -0.42
CA GLN A 6 -17.84 9.05 -1.02
C GLN A 6 -16.94 10.03 -0.27
N TRP A 7 -16.00 9.50 0.52
CA TRP A 7 -15.03 10.33 1.23
C TRP A 7 -13.93 10.89 0.32
N GLN A 8 -13.40 10.06 -0.58
CA GLN A 8 -12.31 10.43 -1.47
C GLN A 8 -12.40 9.67 -2.79
N LYS A 9 -12.02 10.33 -3.89
CA LYS A 9 -11.79 9.70 -5.19
C LYS A 9 -10.31 9.74 -5.53
N ILE A 10 -9.73 8.58 -5.84
CA ILE A 10 -8.35 8.44 -6.32
C ILE A 10 -8.43 7.99 -7.77
N THR A 11 -7.78 8.73 -8.66
CA THR A 11 -7.72 8.38 -10.09
C THR A 11 -6.41 7.65 -10.36
N SER A 12 -6.53 6.46 -10.95
CA SER A 12 -5.42 5.68 -11.49
C SER A 12 -5.81 5.21 -12.87
N ASN A 13 -4.83 5.05 -13.74
CA ASN A 13 -5.03 4.36 -14.99
C ASN A 13 -5.24 2.88 -14.66
N ASN A 14 -6.31 2.27 -15.20
CA ASN A 14 -6.60 0.83 -15.13
C ASN A 14 -6.23 0.13 -13.80
N PRO A 15 -6.86 0.51 -12.66
CA PRO A 15 -6.60 -0.17 -11.39
C PRO A 15 -7.10 -1.61 -11.46
N GLU A 16 -6.21 -2.57 -11.20
CA GLU A 16 -6.55 -4.00 -11.19
C GLU A 16 -6.79 -4.51 -9.77
N ASN A 17 -6.04 -4.00 -8.79
CA ASN A 17 -6.16 -4.42 -7.40
C ASN A 17 -5.89 -3.26 -6.44
N ALA A 18 -6.65 -3.20 -5.35
CA ALA A 18 -6.49 -2.26 -4.26
C ALA A 18 -6.53 -2.99 -2.92
N GLU A 19 -5.51 -2.81 -2.08
CA GLU A 19 -5.47 -3.36 -0.74
C GLU A 19 -5.24 -2.27 0.30
N PHE A 20 -5.96 -2.37 1.42
CA PHE A 20 -5.82 -1.48 2.55
C PHE A 20 -5.04 -2.18 3.68
N SER A 21 -4.18 -1.44 4.38
CA SER A 21 -3.45 -1.95 5.52
C SER A 21 -3.28 -0.92 6.63
N VAL A 22 -3.27 -1.41 7.87
CA VAL A 22 -2.82 -0.67 9.05
C VAL A 22 -1.48 -1.24 9.45
N VAL A 23 -0.42 -0.44 9.31
CA VAL A 23 0.93 -0.91 9.62
C VAL A 23 1.26 -0.72 11.11
N PRO A 24 2.28 -1.42 11.66
CA PRO A 24 2.58 -1.37 13.09
C PRO A 24 2.81 0.02 13.70
N SER A 25 3.23 1.00 12.88
CA SER A 25 3.36 2.40 13.30
C SER A 25 2.00 3.11 13.53
N GLY A 26 0.88 2.46 13.18
CA GLY A 26 -0.46 3.04 13.21
C GLY A 26 -0.83 3.82 11.93
N GLU A 27 0.08 3.87 10.95
CA GLU A 27 -0.19 4.51 9.67
C GLU A 27 -1.17 3.68 8.83
N LEU A 28 -2.09 4.36 8.13
CA LEU A 28 -3.02 3.72 7.19
C LEU A 28 -2.47 3.84 5.78
N LEU A 29 -2.33 2.71 5.10
CA LEU A 29 -1.81 2.63 3.74
C LEU A 29 -2.86 2.05 2.80
N LEU A 30 -2.89 2.59 1.58
CA LEU A 30 -3.65 2.06 0.46
C LEU A 30 -2.65 1.70 -0.65
N PHE A 31 -2.59 0.42 -0.97
CA PHE A 31 -1.83 -0.13 -2.07
C PHE A 31 -2.71 -0.20 -3.30
N LEU A 32 -2.21 0.29 -4.43
CA LEU A 32 -2.92 0.28 -5.70
C LEU A 32 -2.01 -0.29 -6.78
N LEU A 33 -2.41 -1.43 -7.33
CA LEU A 33 -1.77 -2.05 -8.48
C LEU A 33 -2.54 -1.68 -9.75
N GLY A 34 -1.85 -1.04 -10.67
CA GLY A 34 -2.37 -0.77 -12.01
C GLY A 34 -2.08 -1.91 -12.99
N SER A 35 -2.66 -1.84 -14.17
CA SER A 35 -2.50 -2.84 -15.22
C SER A 35 -1.06 -2.99 -15.74
N SER A 36 -0.80 -4.06 -16.50
CA SER A 36 0.50 -4.42 -17.08
C SER A 36 1.40 -3.22 -17.43
N ASN A 37 2.63 -3.21 -16.90
CA ASN A 37 3.66 -2.15 -16.95
C ASN A 37 3.51 -0.99 -15.96
N GLU A 38 2.44 -0.94 -15.15
CA GLU A 38 2.35 0.04 -14.07
C GLU A 38 3.05 -0.43 -12.79
N SER A 39 3.55 0.53 -12.02
CA SER A 39 4.20 0.27 -10.72
C SER A 39 3.16 0.16 -9.61
N LEU A 40 3.46 -0.63 -8.57
CA LEU A 40 2.70 -0.61 -7.32
C LEU A 40 2.80 0.79 -6.69
N MET A 41 1.65 1.44 -6.53
CA MET A 41 1.52 2.75 -5.90
C MET A 41 1.09 2.58 -4.45
N ILE A 42 1.76 3.29 -3.54
CA ILE A 42 1.44 3.30 -2.12
C ILE A 42 0.95 4.71 -1.77
N TYR A 43 -0.25 4.79 -1.25
CA TYR A 43 -0.83 5.99 -0.69
C TYR A 43 -0.85 5.89 0.84
N LYS A 44 -0.45 6.96 1.52
CA LYS A 44 -0.53 7.10 2.97
C LYS A 44 -1.67 8.03 3.34
N TYR A 45 -2.44 7.68 4.36
CA TYR A 45 -3.47 8.56 4.89
C TYR A 45 -2.84 9.69 5.73
N GLU A 46 -3.21 10.92 5.42
CA GLU A 46 -2.70 12.15 6.06
C GLU A 46 -3.85 12.96 6.70
N GLY A 47 -4.75 12.27 7.42
CA GLY A 47 -5.85 12.90 8.14
C GLY A 47 -6.85 13.56 7.21
N ILE A 48 -7.12 14.85 7.43
CA ILE A 48 -8.09 15.63 6.64
C ILE A 48 -7.74 15.69 5.14
N SER A 49 -6.46 15.53 4.80
CA SER A 49 -6.00 15.49 3.40
C SER A 49 -6.35 14.19 2.69
N GLY A 50 -6.82 13.17 3.42
CA GLY A 50 -7.08 11.84 2.90
C GLY A 50 -5.81 11.09 2.53
N PHE A 51 -5.94 10.12 1.64
CA PHE A 51 -4.82 9.37 1.07
C PHE A 51 -4.03 10.23 0.09
N ARG A 52 -2.73 10.37 0.34
CA ARG A 52 -1.76 11.01 -0.56
C ARG A 52 -0.75 10.00 -1.05
N LYS A 53 -0.36 10.12 -2.32
CA LYS A 53 0.64 9.25 -2.93
C LYS A 53 1.96 9.43 -2.17
N HIS A 54 2.41 8.38 -1.49
CA HIS A 54 3.58 8.44 -0.62
C HIS A 54 4.82 7.89 -1.33
N ILE A 55 4.72 6.70 -1.89
CA ILE A 55 5.82 6.02 -2.57
C ILE A 55 5.29 5.43 -3.88
N THR A 56 6.05 5.60 -4.95
CA THR A 56 5.95 4.69 -6.10
C THR A 56 7.07 3.69 -5.91
N ILE A 57 6.78 2.39 -5.81
CA ILE A 57 7.83 1.37 -5.89
C ILE A 57 8.23 1.32 -7.38
N ALA A 58 8.99 2.33 -7.81
CA ALA A 58 9.23 2.65 -9.22
C ALA A 58 10.14 1.63 -9.92
N ASN A 59 10.79 0.74 -9.16
CA ASN A 59 11.83 -0.13 -9.68
C ASN A 59 11.39 -1.59 -9.89
N ILE A 60 10.10 -1.92 -9.72
CA ILE A 60 9.57 -3.25 -10.02
C ILE A 60 8.52 -3.10 -11.13
N PRO A 61 8.95 -3.06 -12.40
CA PRO A 61 8.01 -3.01 -13.52
C PRO A 61 7.18 -4.29 -13.56
N ALA A 62 5.94 -4.20 -14.05
CA ALA A 62 5.08 -5.35 -14.39
C ALA A 62 4.81 -6.34 -13.23
N ILE A 63 4.52 -5.83 -12.03
CA ILE A 63 4.00 -6.65 -10.94
C ILE A 63 2.67 -7.30 -11.39
N THR A 64 2.59 -8.63 -11.33
CA THR A 64 1.38 -9.38 -11.71
C THR A 64 0.48 -9.66 -10.52
N ARG A 65 1.08 -9.79 -9.33
CA ARG A 65 0.39 -10.04 -8.06
C ARG A 65 1.16 -9.39 -6.91
N PHE A 66 0.44 -8.96 -5.89
CA PHE A 66 1.03 -8.60 -4.62
C PHE A 66 0.16 -9.09 -3.46
N SER A 67 0.76 -9.17 -2.28
CA SER A 67 0.07 -9.37 -1.01
C SER A 67 0.88 -8.70 0.09
N GLN A 68 0.23 -8.37 1.21
CA GLN A 68 0.89 -7.74 2.35
C GLN A 68 0.64 -8.52 3.65
N PHE A 69 1.63 -8.48 4.54
CA PHE A 69 1.51 -9.09 5.87
C PHE A 69 2.39 -8.37 6.89
N THR A 70 2.06 -8.56 8.15
CA THR A 70 2.78 -7.97 9.29
C THR A 70 3.25 -9.08 10.22
N MET A 71 4.52 -9.05 10.62
CA MET A 71 5.14 -10.00 11.55
C MET A 71 6.20 -9.27 12.39
N ASP A 72 6.21 -9.51 13.71
CA ASP A 72 7.19 -8.95 14.65
C ASP A 72 7.40 -7.43 14.51
N LYS A 73 6.30 -6.67 14.45
CA LYS A 73 6.29 -5.20 14.25
C LYS A 73 6.89 -4.72 12.91
N ASN A 74 7.19 -5.64 12.00
CA ASN A 74 7.62 -5.35 10.64
C ASN A 74 6.48 -5.60 9.67
N HIS A 75 6.45 -4.81 8.60
CA HIS A 75 5.49 -4.98 7.52
C HIS A 75 6.22 -5.39 6.26
N PHE A 76 5.64 -6.34 5.56
CA PHE A 76 6.21 -6.95 4.37
C PHE A 76 5.22 -6.88 3.23
N ILE A 77 5.75 -6.61 2.05
CA ILE A 77 5.01 -6.62 0.79
C ILE A 77 5.65 -7.70 -0.07
N MET A 78 4.86 -8.70 -0.42
CA MET A 78 5.23 -9.71 -1.40
C MET A 78 4.78 -9.26 -2.76
N VAL A 79 5.66 -9.35 -3.76
CA VAL A 79 5.35 -9.04 -5.14
C VAL A 79 5.83 -10.15 -6.06
N GLU A 80 5.03 -10.49 -7.06
CA GLU A 80 5.38 -11.39 -8.14
C GLU A 80 5.65 -10.58 -9.41
N TYR A 81 6.83 -10.76 -10.00
CA TYR A 81 7.22 -10.16 -11.28
C TYR A 81 8.21 -11.06 -12.01
N GLY A 82 8.04 -11.22 -13.33
CA GLY A 82 8.94 -12.03 -14.16
C GLY A 82 9.01 -13.49 -13.72
N GLY A 83 7.91 -14.03 -13.20
CA GLY A 83 7.83 -15.38 -12.61
C GLY A 83 8.63 -15.55 -11.32
N LYS A 84 9.07 -14.46 -10.69
CA LYS A 84 9.84 -14.46 -9.44
C LYS A 84 9.07 -13.77 -8.33
N LEU A 85 9.10 -14.39 -7.16
CA LEU A 85 8.63 -13.80 -5.93
C LEU A 85 9.74 -12.94 -5.30
N ARG A 86 9.37 -11.77 -4.82
CA ARG A 86 10.22 -10.84 -4.07
C ARG A 86 9.48 -10.37 -2.83
N ILE A 87 10.23 -10.15 -1.75
CA ILE A 87 9.70 -9.63 -0.49
C ILE A 87 10.38 -8.30 -0.21
N LEU A 88 9.59 -7.26 0.01
CA LEU A 88 10.02 -5.94 0.41
C LEU A 88 9.65 -5.74 1.88
N GLN A 89 10.61 -5.37 2.72
CA GLN A 89 10.33 -4.94 4.08
C GLN A 89 10.12 -3.42 4.09
N ALA A 90 8.94 -2.97 4.53
CA ALA A 90 8.68 -1.56 4.70
C ALA A 90 9.30 -1.06 6.01
N GLN A 91 10.19 -0.07 5.92
CA GLN A 91 10.76 0.62 7.08
C GLN A 91 9.95 1.88 7.36
N PHE A 92 9.18 1.89 8.45
CA PHE A 92 8.42 3.05 8.87
C PHE A 92 9.23 3.88 9.87
N LYS A 93 9.45 5.16 9.57
CA LYS A 93 10.01 6.12 10.53
C LYS A 93 8.90 6.60 11.44
N GLY A 94 8.66 5.87 12.51
CA GLY A 94 7.83 6.29 13.63
C GLY A 94 8.33 5.58 14.87
N ASN A 95 8.71 6.32 15.90
CA ASN A 95 8.98 5.74 17.21
C ASN A 95 7.77 4.88 17.56
N LEU A 96 7.97 3.57 17.69
CA LEU A 96 7.04 2.71 18.41
C LEU A 96 6.79 3.44 19.73
N LYS A 97 5.62 4.07 19.89
CA LYS A 97 5.19 4.44 21.23
C LYS A 97 5.12 3.11 21.94
N GLU A 98 6.10 2.88 22.82
CA GLU A 98 6.00 1.87 23.84
C GLU A 98 4.62 2.04 24.45
N SER A 99 3.83 0.99 24.34
CA SER A 99 2.49 0.93 24.91
C SER A 99 2.62 1.32 26.38
N LEU A 100 1.87 2.35 26.80
CA LEU A 100 1.63 2.65 28.22
C LEU A 100 0.99 1.44 28.91
#